data_AF-A0A961QTI2-F1
#
_entry.id   AF-A0A961QTI2-F1
#
_cell.length_a   1.000
_cell.length_b   1.000
_cell.length_c   1.000
_cell.angle_alpha   90.00
_cell.angle_beta   90.00
_cell.angle_gamma   90.00
#
_symmetry.space_group_name_H-M   'P 1'
#
loop_
_entity.id
_entity.type
_entity.pdbx_description
1 polymer ?
#
loop_
_entity_poly.entity_id
_entity_poly.type
_entity_poly.pdbx_seq_one_letter_code
_entity_poly.pdbx_strand_id
1 'polypeptide(L)' 'MTEPKLIAGNANKPLAQAIARRMTLHRGSMVKPVDARVERFNDQEIFVEVYENVRGEDMFII' A
#
# COMPACT_ATOMS: atom_id res chain seq x y z
N MET A 1 18.11 -4.08 7.39
CA MET A 1 16.90 -3.29 7.65
C MET A 1 15.83 -3.79 6.70
N THR A 2 14.67 -4.22 7.21
CA THR A 2 13.52 -4.62 6.39
C THR A 2 13.03 -3.42 5.59
N GLU A 3 12.72 -3.63 4.31
CA GLU A 3 12.15 -2.59 3.47
C GLU A 3 10.67 -2.42 3.82
N PRO A 4 10.20 -1.20 4.11
CA PRO A 4 8.82 -1.00 4.49
C PRO A 4 7.88 -1.23 3.31
N LYS A 5 6.79 -1.94 3.57
CA LYS A 5 5.70 -2.12 2.61
C LYS A 5 4.62 -1.07 2.85
N LEU A 6 4.09 -0.53 1.76
CA LEU A 6 3.06 0.49 1.79
C LEU A 6 1.73 -0.13 1.36
N ILE A 7 0.63 0.12 2.04
CA ILE A 7 -0.72 -0.20 1.57
C ILE A 7 -1.53 1.07 1.45
N ALA A 8 -2.35 1.19 0.40
CA ALA A 8 -3.14 2.38 0.14
C ALA A 8 -4.62 2.05 0.02
N GLY A 9 -5.46 2.84 0.69
CA GLY A 9 -6.90 2.78 0.52
C GLY A 9 -7.39 3.47 -0.76
N ASN A 10 -8.71 3.67 -0.86
CA ASN A 10 -9.30 4.42 -1.98
C ASN A 10 -9.32 5.94 -1.79
N ALA A 11 -8.93 6.44 -0.61
CA ALA A 11 -9.02 7.86 -0.29
C ALA A 11 -8.12 8.72 -1.20
N ASN A 12 -6.87 8.31 -1.44
CA ASN A 12 -5.94 9.06 -2.29
C ASN A 12 -4.80 8.18 -2.85
N LYS A 13 -5.12 7.34 -3.84
CA LYS A 13 -4.12 6.51 -4.54
C LYS A 13 -2.99 7.31 -5.20
N PRO A 14 -3.24 8.48 -5.84
CA PRO A 14 -2.16 9.30 -6.40
C PRO A 14 -1.11 9.74 -5.37
N LEU A 15 -1.54 10.11 -4.15
CA LEU A 15 -0.62 10.47 -3.08
C LEU A 15 0.24 9.28 -2.64
N ALA A 16 -0.36 8.11 -2.45
CA ALA A 16 0.37 6.90 -2.07
C ALA A 16 1.44 6.52 -3.13
N GLN A 17 1.10 6.64 -4.42
CA GLN A 17 2.05 6.44 -5.51
C GLN A 17 3.19 7.48 -5.50
N ALA A 18 2.89 8.74 -5.20
CA ALA A 18 3.91 9.79 -5.10
C ALA A 18 4.88 9.54 -3.94
N ILE A 19 4.38 9.08 -2.79
CA ILE A 19 5.20 8.68 -1.63
C ILE A 19 6.11 7.51 -2.00
N ALA A 20 5.55 6.45 -2.59
CA ALA A 20 6.31 5.28 -3.04
C ALA A 20 7.43 5.65 -4.03
N ARG A 21 7.12 6.54 -5.00
CA ARG A 21 8.11 7.08 -5.95
C ARG A 21 9.19 7.88 -5.24
N ARG A 22 8.83 8.73 -4.26
CA ARG A 22 9.80 9.52 -3.48
C ARG A 22 10.73 8.62 -2.66
N MET A 23 10.20 7.56 -2.06
CA MET A 23 10.98 6.56 -1.32
C MET A 23 11.94 5.81 -2.24
N THR A 24 11.50 5.46 -3.45
CA THR A 24 12.35 4.83 -4.47
C THR A 24 13.57 5.67 -4.80
N LEU A 25 13.39 6.99 -5.00
CA LEU A 25 14.48 7.91 -5.28
C LEU A 25 15.45 8.08 -4.09
N HIS A 26 14.94 8.03 -2.86
CA HIS A 26 15.75 8.27 -1.67
C HIS A 26 16.54 7.03 -1.23
N ARG A 27 15.97 5.82 -1.41
CA ARG A 27 16.55 4.56 -0.94
C ARG A 27 17.19 3.71 -2.02
N GLY A 28 16.95 4.01 -3.30
CA GLY A 28 17.51 3.26 -4.44
C GLY A 28 16.80 1.94 -4.76
N SER A 29 15.91 1.45 -3.87
CA SER A 29 15.05 0.29 -4.10
C SER A 29 13.68 0.71 -4.62
N MET A 30 13.15 -0.01 -5.61
CA MET A 30 11.81 0.27 -6.15
C MET A 30 10.74 -0.07 -5.11
N VAL A 31 10.09 0.96 -4.57
CA VAL A 31 8.95 0.84 -3.66
C VAL A 31 7.67 1.11 -4.44
N LYS A 32 6.69 0.23 -4.27
CA LYS A 32 5.31 0.39 -4.75
C LYS A 32 4.34 0.06 -3.61
N PRO A 33 3.13 0.66 -3.60
CA PRO A 33 2.06 0.16 -2.76
C PRO A 33 1.78 -1.31 -3.08
N VAL A 34 1.48 -2.10 -2.05
CA VAL A 34 1.09 -3.50 -2.19
C VAL A 34 -0.17 -3.58 -3.01
N ASP A 35 -0.26 -4.64 -3.81
CA ASP A 35 -1.49 -4.93 -4.52
C ASP A 35 -2.59 -5.34 -3.53
N ALA A 36 -3.59 -4.47 -3.41
CA ALA A 36 -4.71 -4.68 -2.52
C ALA A 36 -6.00 -4.17 -3.17
N ARG A 37 -7.04 -4.98 -3.06
CA ARG A 37 -8.40 -4.64 -3.46
C ARG A 37 -9.12 -4.08 -2.24
N VAL A 38 -9.54 -2.83 -2.34
CA VAL A 38 -10.38 -2.16 -1.34
C VAL A 38 -11.69 -1.80 -2.02
N GLU A 39 -12.79 -2.38 -1.58
CA GLU A 39 -14.11 -2.16 -2.16
C GLU A 39 -15.17 -1.96 -1.08
N ARG A 40 -16.28 -1.34 -1.46
CA ARG A 40 -17.43 -1.13 -0.58
C ARG A 40 -18.60 -1.92 -1.14
N PHE A 41 -19.21 -2.76 -0.31
CA PHE A 41 -20.39 -3.54 -0.66
C PHE A 41 -21.67 -2.72 -0.51
N ASN A 42 -22.77 -3.25 -1.05
CA ASN A 42 -24.08 -2.59 -1.06
C ASN A 42 -24.66 -2.39 0.36
N ASP A 43 -24.24 -3.21 1.32
CA ASP A 43 -24.59 -3.10 2.74
C ASP A 43 -23.68 -2.14 3.52
N GLN A 44 -22.82 -1.39 2.83
CA GLN A 44 -21.84 -0.43 3.37
C GLN A 44 -20.61 -1.06 4.04
N GLU A 45 -20.46 -2.38 4.02
CA GLU A 45 -19.25 -3.03 4.52
C GLU A 45 -18.05 -2.76 3.60
N ILE A 46 -16.85 -2.68 4.18
CA ILE A 46 -15.60 -2.48 3.44
C ILE A 46 -14.87 -3.81 3.34
N PHE A 47 -14.65 -4.25 2.11
CA PHE A 47 -13.86 -5.42 1.79
C PHE A 47 -12.42 -5.02 1.47
N VAL A 48 -11.47 -5.67 2.13
CA VAL A 48 -10.04 -5.47 1.88
C VAL A 48 -9.39 -6.83 1.65
N GLU A 49 -8.79 -7.01 0.49
CA GLU A 49 -8.02 -8.20 0.12
C GLU A 49 -6.61 -7.78 -0.30
N VAL A 50 -5.58 -8.43 0.24
CA VAL A 50 -4.18 -8.13 -0.05
C VAL A 50 -3.59 -9.30 -0.83
N TYR A 51 -3.06 -9.04 -2.02
CA TYR A 51 -2.53 -10.07 -2.92
C TYR A 51 -1.04 -10.39 -2.70
N GLU A 52 -0.43 -9.76 -1.71
CA GLU A 52 0.98 -9.95 -1.35
C GLU A 52 1.15 -10.52 0.05
N ASN A 53 2.22 -11.28 0.27
CA ASN A 53 2.63 -11.67 1.62
C ASN A 53 3.12 -10.42 2.40
N VAL A 54 2.56 -10.22 3.59
CA VAL A 54 2.84 -9.11 4.50
C VAL A 54 3.31 -9.59 5.89
N ARG A 55 3.50 -10.90 6.08
CA ARG A 55 3.84 -11.46 7.40
C ARG A 55 5.27 -11.10 7.80
N GLY A 56 5.41 -10.39 8.92
CA GLY A 56 6.72 -10.00 9.45
C GLY A 56 7.36 -8.80 8.72
N GLU A 57 6.59 -8.14 7.84
CA GLU A 57 7.01 -6.94 7.14
C GLU A 57 6.66 -5.68 7.94
N ASP A 58 7.43 -4.61 7.74
CA ASP A 58 7.17 -3.29 8.32
C ASP A 58 6.14 -2.54 7.46
N MET A 59 4.90 -2.46 7.92
CA MET A 59 3.75 -2.01 7.14
C MET A 59 3.36 -0.56 7.45
N PHE A 60 3.18 0.24 6.41
CA PHE A 60 2.64 1.61 6.49
C PHE A 60 1.33 1.69 5.70
N ILE A 61 0.29 2.24 6.34
CA ILE A 61 -1.03 2.46 5.72
C ILE A 61 -1.12 3.93 5.32
N ILE A 62 -1.41 4.18 4.05
CA ILE A 62 -1.53 5.52 3.43
C ILE A 62 -2.96 5.80 2.99
#